data_AF-A0A1G4THQ4-F1
#
_entry.id   AF-A0A1G4THQ4-F1
#
_cell.length_a   1.000
_cell.length_b   1.000
_cell.length_c   1.000
_cell.angle_alpha   90.00
_cell.angle_beta   90.00
_cell.angle_gamma   90.00
#
_symmetry.space_group_name_H-M   'P 1'
#
loop_
_entity.id
_entity.type
_entity.pdbx_description
1 polymer ?
#
loop_
_entity_poly.entity_id
_entity_poly.type
_entity_poly.pdbx_seq_one_letter_code
_entity_poly.pdbx_strand_id
1 'polypeptide(L)'
;MAQQELMTLKRFQEKFHSDDACREHLFQIRWANGFCCPKCEHTAFYFLETRKLYQCTRCKHQASVTAGTIMHKSHTPLLTWFWAIFLVA
;
A
#
# COMPACT_ATOMS: atom_id res chain seq x y z
N MET A 1 -8.54 10.46 19.38
CA MET A 1 -9.83 10.59 18.68
C MET A 1 -9.52 10.59 17.19
N ALA A 2 -9.67 9.45 16.52
CA ALA A 2 -9.36 9.33 15.10
C ALA A 2 -10.52 9.95 14.31
N GLN A 3 -10.27 11.12 13.72
CA GLN A 3 -11.24 11.81 12.88
C GLN A 3 -11.49 10.95 11.63
N GLN A 4 -12.60 10.22 11.61
CA GLN A 4 -13.13 9.66 10.37
C GLN A 4 -13.74 10.82 9.58
N GLU A 5 -12.93 11.50 8.76
CA GLU A 5 -13.46 12.39 7.72
C GLU A 5 -14.31 11.55 6.77
N LEU A 6 -15.58 11.95 6.58
CA LEU A 6 -16.42 11.48 5.49
C LEU A 6 -15.71 11.78 4.17
N MET A 7 -15.03 10.78 3.61
CA MET A 7 -14.36 10.91 2.33
C MET A 7 -15.44 11.02 1.25
N THR A 8 -15.52 12.17 0.60
CA THR A 8 -16.49 12.37 -0.50
C THR A 8 -16.01 11.63 -1.75
N LEU A 9 -16.94 11.23 -2.63
CA LEU A 9 -16.63 10.56 -3.90
C LEU A 9 -15.57 11.32 -4.72
N LYS A 10 -15.71 12.65 -4.81
CA LYS A 10 -14.78 13.50 -5.55
C LYS A 10 -13.36 13.46 -4.97
N ARG A 11 -13.24 13.62 -3.64
CA ARG A 11 -11.94 13.53 -2.95
C ARG A 11 -11.33 12.12 -3.06
N PHE A 12 -12.16 11.08 -3.03
CA PHE A 12 -11.72 9.72 -3.23
C PHE A 12 -11.11 9.54 -4.63
N GLN A 13 -11.80 9.99 -5.68
CA GLN A 13 -11.30 9.92 -7.06
C GLN A 13 -10.01 10.72 -7.27
N GLU A 14 -9.91 11.91 -6.67
CA GLU A 14 -8.70 12.73 -6.73
C GLU A 14 -7.50 12.04 -6.03
N LYS A 15 -7.74 11.44 -4.87
CA LYS A 15 -6.69 10.81 -4.05
C LYS A 15 -6.27 9.43 -4.58
N PHE A 16 -7.23 8.66 -5.07
CA PHE A 16 -7.07 7.28 -5.53
C PHE A 16 -7.42 7.19 -7.01
N HIS A 17 -6.60 7.83 -7.84
CA HIS A 17 -6.81 7.86 -9.29
C HIS A 17 -6.06 6.74 -10.03
N SER A 18 -5.15 6.01 -9.36
CA SER A 18 -4.33 4.96 -9.96
C SER A 18 -3.92 3.90 -8.94
N ASP A 19 -3.48 2.74 -9.46
CA ASP A 19 -2.92 1.67 -8.65
C ASP A 19 -1.65 2.09 -7.90
N ASP A 20 -0.83 2.98 -8.49
CA ASP A 20 0.37 3.51 -7.83
C ASP A 20 0.00 4.46 -6.67
N ALA A 21 -1.02 5.32 -6.84
CA ALA A 21 -1.51 6.17 -5.75
C ALA A 21 -2.09 5.33 -4.59
N CYS A 22 -2.85 4.28 -4.91
CA CYS A 22 -3.36 3.33 -3.91
C CYS A 22 -2.21 2.61 -3.19
N ARG A 23 -1.17 2.20 -3.94
CA ARG A 23 0.01 1.53 -3.40
C ARG A 23 0.80 2.42 -2.45
N GLU A 24 1.00 3.68 -2.82
CA GLU A 24 1.66 4.65 -1.97
C GLU A 24 0.87 4.89 -0.68
N HIS A 25 -0.45 4.97 -0.76
CA HIS A 25 -1.29 5.06 0.43
C HIS A 25 -1.15 3.82 1.34
N LEU A 26 -1.19 2.61 0.77
CA LEU A 26 -0.95 1.38 1.54
C LEU A 26 0.47 1.33 2.14
N PHE A 27 1.46 1.87 1.42
CA PHE A 27 2.83 1.98 1.91
C PHE A 27 2.89 2.85 3.17
N GLN A 28 2.27 4.04 3.13
CA GLN A 28 2.24 4.96 4.28
C GLN A 28 1.51 4.35 5.49
N ILE A 29 0.42 3.60 5.25
CA ILE A 29 -0.29 2.89 6.34
C ILE A 29 0.60 1.81 6.95
N ARG A 30 1.23 0.99 6.11
CA ARG A 30 2.04 -0.15 6.56
C ARG A 30 3.34 0.30 7.24
N TRP A 31 3.93 1.37 6.76
CA TRP A 31 5.24 1.88 7.13
C TRP A 31 5.17 3.38 7.41
N ALA A 32 4.43 3.75 8.47
CA ALA A 32 4.18 5.15 8.82
C ALA A 32 5.45 5.99 9.05
N ASN A 33 6.54 5.35 9.48
CA ASN A 33 7.84 6.01 9.72
C ASN A 33 8.87 5.71 8.62
N GLY A 34 8.42 5.30 7.44
CA GLY A 34 9.27 4.82 6.36
C GLY A 34 9.48 3.30 6.40
N PHE A 35 9.99 2.76 5.28
CA PHE A 35 10.14 1.32 5.12
C PHE A 35 10.98 0.73 6.25
N CYS A 36 10.47 -0.34 6.84
CA CYS A 36 11.20 -1.17 7.79
C CYS A 36 11.06 -2.63 7.35
N CYS A 37 12.20 -3.29 7.14
CA CYS A 37 12.22 -4.67 6.68
C CYS A 37 11.61 -5.59 7.77
N PRO A 38 10.57 -6.39 7.45
CA PRO A 38 9.93 -7.26 8.44
C PRO A 38 10.82 -8.42 8.93
N LYS A 39 11.97 -8.66 8.29
CA LYS A 39 12.88 -9.77 8.62
C LYS A 39 14.11 -9.34 9.43
N CYS A 40 14.63 -8.14 9.19
CA CYS A 40 15.89 -7.68 9.79
C CYS A 40 15.87 -6.23 10.25
N GLU A 41 14.70 -5.58 10.23
CA GLU A 41 14.44 -4.22 10.72
C GLU A 41 15.26 -3.11 10.04
N HIS A 42 15.95 -3.45 8.95
CA HIS A 42 16.71 -2.48 8.19
C HIS A 42 15.78 -1.58 7.37
N THR A 43 16.10 -0.29 7.32
CA THR A 43 15.24 0.75 6.74
C THR A 43 15.53 1.06 5.28
N ALA A 44 16.73 0.71 4.78
CA ALA A 44 17.06 0.94 3.38
C ALA A 44 16.47 -0.16 2.47
N PHE A 45 15.92 0.28 1.33
CA PHE A 45 15.28 -0.59 0.35
C PHE A 45 15.48 -0.11 -1.09
N TYR A 46 15.23 -1.01 -2.04
CA TYR A 46 15.02 -0.71 -3.45
C TYR A 46 13.58 -1.01 -3.83
N PHE A 47 12.96 -0.14 -4.62
CA PHE A 47 11.66 -0.42 -5.20
C PHE A 47 11.84 -1.15 -6.54
N LEU A 48 11.23 -2.33 -6.64
CA LEU A 48 11.22 -3.14 -7.85
C LEU A 48 9.96 -2.82 -8.64
N GLU A 49 10.04 -1.87 -9.57
CA GLU A 49 8.88 -1.36 -10.30
C GLU A 49 8.12 -2.45 -11.09
N THR A 50 8.84 -3.37 -11.73
CA THR A 50 8.25 -4.46 -12.53
C THR A 50 7.37 -5.41 -11.72
N ARG A 51 7.70 -5.64 -10.46
CA ARG A 51 6.96 -6.53 -9.55
C ARG A 51 6.16 -5.77 -8.49
N LYS A 52 6.35 -4.44 -8.44
CA LYS A 52 5.83 -3.53 -7.42
C LYS A 52 6.10 -4.01 -5.98
N LEU A 53 7.35 -4.43 -5.73
CA LEU A 53 7.84 -4.96 -4.45
C LEU A 53 8.93 -4.08 -3.86
N TYR A 54 9.08 -4.11 -2.53
CA TYR A 54 10.09 -3.39 -1.77
C TYR A 54 11.15 -4.37 -1.29
N GLN A 55 12.37 -4.27 -1.82
CA GLN A 55 13.45 -5.17 -1.50
C GLN A 55 14.43 -4.54 -0.51
N CYS A 56 14.64 -5.18 0.64
CA CYS A 56 15.65 -4.75 1.61
C CYS A 56 17.06 -4.83 1.02
N THR A 57 17.86 -3.78 1.21
CA THR A 57 19.25 -3.74 0.71
C THR A 57 20.16 -4.73 1.44
N ARG A 58 19.90 -4.97 2.73
CA ARG A 58 20.71 -5.82 3.64
C ARG A 58 20.43 -7.31 3.48
N CYS A 59 19.19 -7.76 3.68
CA CYS A 59 18.85 -9.19 3.68
C CYS A 59 18.22 -9.68 2.36
N LYS A 60 18.05 -8.79 1.37
CA LYS A 60 17.39 -9.05 0.08
C LYS A 60 15.95 -9.57 0.16
N HIS A 61 15.34 -9.51 1.35
CA HIS A 61 13.93 -9.87 1.52
C HIS A 61 13.03 -8.89 0.75
N GLN A 62 12.07 -9.44 0.02
CA GLN A 62 11.08 -8.68 -0.74
C GLN A 62 9.76 -8.63 0.04
N ALA A 63 9.29 -7.42 0.31
CA ALA A 63 8.02 -7.17 0.96
C ALA A 63 7.03 -6.55 -0.04
N SER A 64 5.77 -6.99 0.01
CA SER A 64 4.65 -6.33 -0.67
C SER A 64 3.88 -5.46 0.32
N VAL A 65 3.34 -4.33 -0.14
CA VAL A 65 2.36 -3.54 0.64
C VAL A 65 1.08 -4.33 0.95
N THR A 66 0.71 -5.27 0.09
CA THR A 66 -0.46 -6.15 0.28
C THR A 66 -0.12 -7.43 1.05
N ALA A 67 1.11 -7.58 1.55
CA ALA A 67 1.48 -8.77 2.30
C ALA A 67 0.69 -8.86 3.61
N GLY A 68 -0.09 -9.95 3.77
CA GLY A 68 -0.90 -10.20 4.96
C GLY A 68 -2.22 -9.42 5.03
N THR A 69 -2.71 -8.87 3.92
CA THR A 69 -4.04 -8.23 3.84
C THR A 69 -5.00 -9.06 2.99
N ILE A 70 -6.28 -8.69 2.94
CA ILE A 70 -7.27 -9.30 2.01
C ILE A 70 -6.87 -9.14 0.54
N MET A 71 -6.02 -8.16 0.23
CA MET A 71 -5.49 -7.90 -1.11
C MET A 71 -4.26 -8.78 -1.42
N HIS A 72 -3.84 -9.66 -0.50
CA HIS A 72 -2.67 -10.50 -0.69
C HIS A 72 -2.88 -11.49 -1.83
N LYS A 73 -1.94 -11.55 -2.79
CA LYS A 73 -1.99 -12.42 -3.98
C LYS A 73 -3.23 -12.23 -4.86
N SER A 74 -3.96 -11.13 -4.71
CA SER A 74 -5.05 -10.77 -5.59
C SER A 74 -4.51 -10.35 -6.95
N HIS A 75 -5.15 -10.83 -8.03
CA HIS A 75 -4.94 -10.35 -9.40
C HIS A 75 -5.77 -9.08 -9.70
N THR A 76 -6.75 -8.77 -8.85
CA THR A 76 -7.57 -7.56 -8.97
C THR A 76 -6.72 -6.31 -8.73
N PRO A 77 -6.84 -5.26 -9.58
CA PRO A 77 -6.14 -3.98 -9.39
C PRO A 77 -6.41 -3.35 -8.02
N LEU A 78 -5.43 -2.65 -7.47
CA LEU A 78 -5.57 -2.00 -6.16
C LEU A 78 -6.66 -0.95 -6.16
N LEU A 79 -6.80 -0.20 -7.24
CA LEU A 79 -7.85 0.80 -7.39
C LEU A 79 -9.25 0.17 -7.26
N THR A 80 -9.44 -1.02 -7.80
CA THR A 80 -10.73 -1.74 -7.71
C THR A 80 -11.03 -2.14 -6.27
N TRP A 81 -10.02 -2.59 -5.52
CA TRP A 81 -10.16 -2.86 -4.09
C TRP A 81 -10.53 -1.61 -3.29
N PHE A 82 -9.90 -0.49 -3.60
CA PHE A 82 -10.20 0.78 -2.94
C PHE A 82 -11.64 1.22 -3.22
N TRP A 83 -12.13 1.07 -4.47
CA TRP A 83 -13.53 1.31 -4.80
C TRP A 83 -14.48 0.38 -4.05
N ALA A 84 -14.18 -0.92 -4.00
CA ALA A 84 -15.00 -1.89 -3.29
C ALA A 84 -15.12 -1.53 -1.79
N ILE A 85 -14.01 -1.16 -1.16
CA ILE A 85 -14.00 -0.70 0.23
C ILE A 85 -14.82 0.59 0.37
N PHE A 86 -14.62 1.57 -0.51
CA PHE A 86 -15.34 2.86 -0.47
C PHE A 86 -16.85 2.73 -0.62
N LEU A 87 -17.33 1.79 -1.44
CA LEU A 87 -18.76 1.57 -1.68
C LEU A 87 -19.45 0.77 -0.58
N VAL A 88 -18.70 0.02 0.21
CA VAL A 88 -19.23 -0.86 1.28
C VAL A 88 -19.08 -0.25 2.68
N ALA A 89 -18.07 0.61 2.88
CA ALA A 89 -17.80 1.29 4.15
C ALA A 89 -18.79 2.44 4.44
#